data_AF-A0A377LUK2-F1
#
_entry.id   AF-A0A377LUK2-F1
#
_cell.length_a   1.000
_cell.length_b   1.000
_cell.length_c   1.000
_cell.angle_alpha   90.00
_cell.angle_beta   90.00
_cell.angle_gamma   90.00
#
_symmetry.space_group_name_H-M   'P 1'
#
loop_
_entity.id
_entity.type
_entity.pdbx_description
1 polymer ?
#
loop_
_entity_poly.entity_id
_entity_poly.type
_entity_poly.pdbx_seq_one_letter_code
_entity_poly.pdbx_strand_id
1 'polypeptide(L)' 'MTKKHLDTTLVQAGRSKKYTQGSVNSVIQRASSLVFDTVEDKKIATRNRAKRRAVLRTSWQR' A
#
# COMPACT_ATOMS: atom_id res chain seq x y z
N MET A 1 -12.34 18.65 -9.53
CA MET A 1 -12.86 17.57 -8.64
C MET A 1 -14.04 18.13 -7.87
N THR A 2 -15.28 17.73 -8.18
CA THR A 2 -16.49 18.21 -7.48
C THR A 2 -16.59 17.53 -6.09
N LYS A 3 -17.15 18.21 -5.08
CA LYS A 3 -17.17 17.76 -3.66
C LYS A 3 -17.58 16.30 -3.46
N LYS A 4 -18.61 15.82 -4.16
CA LYS A 4 -19.08 14.41 -4.07
C LYS A 4 -18.02 13.36 -4.42
N HIS A 5 -17.10 13.68 -5.34
CA HIS A 5 -16.02 12.77 -5.70
C HIS A 5 -14.90 12.74 -4.64
N LEU A 6 -14.71 13.81 -3.86
CA LEU A 6 -13.73 13.84 -2.79
C LEU A 6 -14.15 12.91 -1.63
N ASP A 7 -15.41 12.96 -1.21
CA ASP A 7 -15.92 12.09 -0.14
C ASP A 7 -15.74 10.61 -0.48
N THR A 8 -16.07 10.25 -1.73
CA THR A 8 -15.90 8.87 -2.23
C THR A 8 -14.42 8.47 -2.25
N THR A 9 -13.54 9.38 -2.67
CA THR A 9 -12.09 9.14 -2.72
C THR A 9 -11.52 8.92 -1.33
N LEU A 10 -11.92 9.74 -0.35
CA LEU A 10 -11.47 9.63 1.03
C LEU A 10 -11.93 8.33 1.68
N VAL A 11 -13.19 7.92 1.46
CA VAL A 11 -13.72 6.66 2.00
C VAL A 11 -13.02 5.45 1.39
N GLN A 12 -12.65 5.49 0.10
CA GLN A 12 -12.02 4.35 -0.58
C GLN A 12 -10.49 4.30 -0.47
N ALA A 13 -9.84 5.40 -0.06
CA ALA A 13 -8.39 5.49 0.05
C ALA A 13 -7.79 4.37 0.92
N GLY A 14 -6.78 3.66 0.40
CA GLY A 14 -6.08 2.60 1.12
C GLY A 14 -6.83 1.26 1.23
N ARG A 15 -8.10 1.17 0.78
CA ARG A 15 -8.95 -0.03 0.93
C ARG A 15 -8.91 -0.96 -0.30
N SER A 16 -7.76 -1.07 -0.95
CA SER A 16 -7.58 -2.04 -2.03
C SER A 16 -7.77 -3.47 -1.50
N LYS A 17 -8.38 -4.34 -2.31
CA LYS A 17 -8.72 -5.73 -1.93
C LYS A 17 -7.54 -6.53 -1.36
N LYS A 18 -6.31 -6.24 -1.81
CA LYS A 18 -5.07 -6.83 -1.29
C LYS A 18 -4.80 -6.57 0.19
N TYR A 19 -5.32 -5.47 0.75
CA TYR A 19 -5.10 -5.08 2.16
C TYR A 19 -6.33 -5.35 3.03
N THR A 20 -7.52 -5.43 2.44
CA THR A 20 -8.75 -5.70 3.18
C THR A 20 -9.07 -7.19 3.31
N GLN A 21 -8.54 -8.04 2.42
CA GLN A 21 -8.69 -9.49 2.50
C GLN A 21 -10.17 -9.95 2.66
N GLY A 22 -11.09 -9.26 1.98
CA GLY A 22 -12.54 -9.56 2.05
C GLY A 22 -13.29 -8.80 3.14
N SER A 23 -12.59 -8.12 4.05
CA SER A 23 -13.20 -7.21 5.03
C SER A 23 -13.50 -5.84 4.44
N VAL A 24 -14.29 -5.07 5.17
CA VAL A 24 -14.55 -3.65 4.90
C VAL A 24 -13.29 -2.83 5.21
N ASN A 25 -12.67 -3.05 6.36
CA ASN A 25 -11.45 -2.37 6.79
C ASN A 25 -10.19 -3.17 6.44
N SER A 26 -9.03 -2.51 6.38
CA SER A 26 -7.74 -3.18 6.16
C SER A 26 -7.30 -3.95 7.39
N VAL A 27 -6.61 -5.08 7.17
CA VAL A 27 -6.05 -5.90 8.25
C VAL A 27 -4.86 -5.19 8.90
N ILE A 28 -4.83 -5.21 10.23
CA ILE A 28 -3.70 -4.66 11.01
C ILE A 28 -2.64 -5.77 11.15
N GLN A 29 -1.61 -5.72 10.29
CA GLN A 29 -0.49 -6.65 10.34
C GLN A 29 0.65 -6.09 11.19
N ARG A 30 0.63 -6.39 12.50
CA ARG A 30 1.71 -6.01 13.42
C ARG A 30 2.88 -6.99 13.28
N ALA A 31 4.02 -6.51 12.85
CA ALA A 31 5.21 -7.34 12.65
C ALA A 31 6.49 -6.56 12.95
N SER A 32 7.38 -7.15 13.75
CA SER A 32 8.78 -6.70 13.89
C SER A 32 9.71 -7.38 12.85
N SER A 33 9.28 -8.51 12.29
CA SER A 33 9.99 -9.28 11.28
C SER A 33 9.00 -9.93 10.32
N LEU A 34 9.40 -10.12 9.07
CA LEU A 34 8.62 -10.78 8.02
C LEU A 34 9.38 -12.02 7.55
N VAL A 35 8.68 -13.13 7.41
CA VAL A 35 9.23 -14.41 6.93
C VAL A 35 9.23 -14.43 5.41
N PHE A 36 10.26 -15.04 4.83
CA PHE A 36 10.38 -15.26 3.37
C PHE A 36 10.47 -16.76 3.11
N ASP A 37 9.70 -17.25 2.15
CA ASP A 37 9.69 -18.68 1.79
C ASP A 37 10.99 -19.08 1.08
N THR A 38 11.59 -18.17 0.30
CA THR A 38 12.86 -18.40 -0.41
C THR A 38 13.87 -17.26 -0.23
N VAL A 39 15.14 -17.56 -0.50
CA VAL A 39 16.22 -16.55 -0.50
C VAL A 39 16.03 -15.53 -1.65
N GLU A 40 15.43 -15.95 -2.76
CA GLU A 40 15.13 -15.07 -3.89
C GLU A 40 14.07 -14.03 -3.53
N ASP A 41 12.99 -14.44 -2.86
CA ASP A 41 11.94 -13.53 -2.38
C ASP A 41 12.51 -12.48 -1.42
N LYS A 42 13.41 -12.88 -0.53
CA LYS A 42 14.13 -11.95 0.35
C LYS A 42 14.93 -10.91 -0.44
N LYS A 43 15.65 -11.33 -1.49
CA LYS A 43 16.43 -10.42 -2.35
C LYS A 43 15.51 -9.44 -3.09
N ILE A 44 14.39 -9.93 -3.63
CA ILE A 44 13.39 -9.10 -4.33
C ILE A 44 12.74 -8.10 -3.36
N ALA A 45 12.34 -8.53 -2.17
CA ALA A 45 11.74 -7.69 -1.15
C ALA A 45 12.73 -6.60 -0.69
N THR A 46 13.99 -6.95 -0.49
CA THR A 46 15.05 -6.01 -0.11
C THR A 46 15.27 -4.95 -1.19
N ARG A 47 15.35 -5.36 -2.46
CA ARG A 47 15.48 -4.43 -3.61
C ARG A 47 14.29 -3.47 -3.71
N ASN A 48 13.08 -3.97 -3.43
CA ASN A 48 11.86 -3.19 -3.54
C ASN A 48 11.48 -2.41 -2.26
N ARG A 49 12.29 -2.47 -1.19
CA ARG A 49 12.00 -1.85 0.12
C ARG A 49 11.63 -0.36 0.02
N ALA A 50 12.36 0.41 -0.79
CA ALA A 50 12.15 1.85 -0.94
C ALA A 50 11.21 2.24 -2.09
N LYS A 51 10.82 1.28 -2.95
CA LYS A 51 10.14 1.56 -4.22
C LYS A 51 8.78 2.24 -4.05
N ARG A 52 8.10 2.02 -2.92
CA ARG A 52 6.78 2.63 -2.63
C ARG A 52 6.86 4.06 -2.06
N ARG A 53 8.02 4.51 -1.54
CA ARG A 53 8.19 5.88 -0.98
C ARG A 53 8.42 6.94 -2.07
N ALA A 54 8.90 6.55 -3.25
CA ALA A 54 9.23 7.48 -4.34
C ALA A 54 8.01 8.01 -5.14
N VAL A 55 6.85 7.35 -5.05
CA VAL A 55 5.66 7.70 -5.85
C VAL A 55 4.97 8.98 -5.36
N LEU A 56 5.17 9.39 -4.11
CA LEU A 56 4.55 10.60 -3.55
C LEU A 56 5.28 11.89 -3.93
N ARG A 57 6.50 11.83 -4.49
CA ARG A 57 7.25 13.04 -4.88
C ARG A 57 6.98 13.47 -6.32
N THR A 58 6.54 12.56 -7.18
CA THR A 58 6.37 12.83 -8.62
C THR A 58 4.95 13.26 -9.01
N SER A 59 3.98 13.19 -8.09
CA SER A 59 2.59 13.63 -8.34
C SER A 59 2.28 15.05 -7.87
N TRP A 60 3.27 15.77 -7.34
CA TRP A 60 3.15 17.18 -6.90
C TRP A 60 3.93 18.15 -7.79
N GLN A 61 4.43 17.69 -8.95
CA GLN A 61 5.18 18.50 -9.92
C GLN A 61 4.51 18.56 -11.32
N ARG A 62 3.22 18.22 -11.42
CA ARG A 62 2.42 18.46 -12.62
C ARG A 62 1.06 19.01 -12.25
#